data_AF-A0A8I0H9A2-F1
#
_entry.id   AF-A0A8I0H9A2-F1
#
_cell.length_a   1.000
_cell.length_b   1.000
_cell.length_c   1.000
_cell.angle_alpha   90.00
_cell.angle_beta   90.00
_cell.angle_gamma   90.00
#
_symmetry.space_group_name_H-M   'P 1'
#
loop_
_entity.id
_entity.type
_entity.pdbx_description
1 polymer ?
#
loop_
_entity_poly.entity_id
_entity_poly.type
_entity_poly.pdbx_seq_one_letter_code
_entity_poly.pdbx_strand_id
1 'polypeptide(L)'
;YADLWELGDEFKNWLLSENDFCNTLVDRIVTGYPRTEAADICKELGYTDNLIDTAEIFHLWVIQGHHEDELPFNKAGYNIVWT
;
A
#
# COMPACT_ATOMS: atom_id res chain seq x y z
N TYR A 1 2.55 -20.49 -4.73
CA TYR A 1 3.27 -20.33 -6.01
C TYR A 1 4.62 -21.04 -6.05
N ALA A 2 5.39 -21.09 -4.96
CA ALA A 2 6.69 -21.77 -4.96
C ALA A 2 6.66 -23.21 -5.48
N ASP A 3 5.63 -24.01 -5.12
CA ASP A 3 5.47 -25.36 -5.66
C ASP A 3 5.17 -25.39 -7.16
N LEU A 4 4.35 -24.45 -7.68
CA LEU A 4 4.01 -24.36 -9.10
C LEU A 4 5.25 -24.08 -9.98
N TRP A 5 6.26 -23.43 -9.40
CA TRP A 5 7.51 -23.07 -10.08
C TRP A 5 8.67 -24.01 -9.71
N GLU A 6 8.41 -25.08 -8.95
CA GLU A 6 9.41 -26.10 -8.57
C GLU A 6 10.67 -25.51 -7.89
N LEU A 7 10.52 -24.49 -7.05
CA LEU A 7 11.66 -23.73 -6.47
C LEU A 7 12.46 -24.45 -5.37
N GLY A 8 12.12 -25.71 -5.07
CA GLY A 8 12.81 -26.53 -4.07
C GLY A 8 12.43 -26.23 -2.61
N ASP A 9 12.81 -27.14 -1.72
CA ASP A 9 12.39 -27.11 -0.31
C ASP A 9 13.12 -26.05 0.51
N GLU A 10 14.40 -25.78 0.21
CA GLU A 10 15.17 -24.73 0.91
C GLU A 10 14.50 -23.36 0.74
N PHE A 11 14.08 -23.02 -0.48
CA PHE A 11 13.40 -21.77 -0.77
C PHE A 11 12.05 -21.69 -0.05
N LYS A 12 11.27 -22.78 -0.06
CA LYS A 12 9.97 -22.82 0.63
C LYS A 12 10.11 -22.66 2.14
N ASN A 13 11.14 -23.26 2.73
CA ASN A 13 11.41 -23.14 4.15
C ASN A 13 11.77 -21.69 4.50
N TRP A 14 12.69 -21.08 3.75
CA TRP A 14 13.03 -19.66 3.92
C TRP A 14 11.81 -18.75 3.75
N LEU A 15 10.97 -19.01 2.75
CA LEU A 15 9.74 -18.26 2.52
C LEU A 15 8.81 -18.26 3.75
N LEU A 16 8.71 -19.40 4.46
CA LEU A 16 7.83 -19.54 5.62
C LEU A 16 8.48 -19.14 6.94
N SER A 17 9.81 -19.21 7.08
CA SER A 17 10.51 -18.93 8.33
C SER A 17 11.03 -17.50 8.44
N GLU A 18 11.40 -16.87 7.32
CA GLU A 18 12.08 -15.57 7.30
C GLU A 18 11.17 -14.41 6.86
N ASN A 19 9.87 -14.66 6.63
CA ASN A 19 8.94 -13.66 6.13
C ASN A 19 7.65 -13.65 6.94
N ASP A 20 7.11 -12.45 7.18
CA ASP A 20 5.81 -12.25 7.79
C ASP A 20 4.73 -12.02 6.71
N PHE A 21 3.65 -12.80 6.79
CA PHE A 21 2.48 -12.65 5.93
C PHE A 21 1.33 -12.03 6.72
N CYS A 22 1.32 -10.70 6.79
CA CYS A 22 0.35 -9.94 7.56
C CYS A 22 -1.02 -9.91 6.87
N ASN A 23 -2.08 -10.33 7.59
CA ASN A 23 -3.44 -10.00 7.19
C ASN A 23 -3.68 -8.50 7.33
N THR A 24 -4.51 -7.94 6.46
CA THR A 24 -4.81 -6.50 6.47
C THR A 24 -6.29 -6.20 6.23
N LEU A 25 -6.72 -5.06 6.75
CA LEU A 25 -7.94 -4.37 6.34
C LEU A 25 -7.54 -3.01 5.80
N VAL A 26 -7.87 -2.73 4.54
CA VAL A 26 -7.61 -1.44 3.90
C VAL A 26 -8.94 -0.74 3.60
N ASP A 27 -9.01 0.54 3.91
CA ASP A 27 -10.21 1.35 3.65
C ASP A 27 -9.84 2.77 3.22
N ARG A 28 -10.21 3.09 1.98
CA ARG A 28 -10.13 4.42 1.37
C ARG A 28 -10.88 4.41 0.04
N ILE A 29 -11.78 5.36 -0.18
CA ILE A 29 -12.36 5.58 -1.51
C ILE A 29 -11.31 6.26 -2.40
N VAL A 30 -10.98 5.56 -3.49
CA VAL A 30 -10.10 6.05 -4.55
C VAL A 30 -10.91 6.06 -5.85
N THR A 31 -11.14 7.25 -6.39
CA THR A 31 -11.94 7.45 -7.62
C THR A 31 -11.15 7.21 -8.90
N GLY A 32 -9.82 7.11 -8.80
CA GLY A 32 -8.95 6.90 -9.95
C GLY A 32 -8.56 8.23 -10.61
N TYR A 33 -8.02 8.09 -11.81
CA TYR A 33 -7.58 9.23 -12.63
C TYR A 33 -8.75 10.19 -12.94
N PRO A 34 -8.68 11.47 -12.53
CA PRO A 34 -9.76 12.45 -12.70
C PRO A 34 -9.81 12.97 -14.14
N ARG A 35 -10.34 12.17 -15.09
CA ARG A 35 -10.28 12.48 -16.53
C ARG A 35 -10.84 13.86 -16.90
N THR A 36 -11.87 14.31 -16.18
CA THR A 36 -12.54 15.59 -16.42
C THR A 36 -11.78 16.76 -15.80
N GLU A 37 -11.16 16.59 -14.63
CA GLU A 37 -10.47 17.67 -13.91
C GLU A 37 -8.94 17.67 -14.10
N ALA A 38 -8.35 16.61 -14.66
CA ALA A 38 -6.89 16.41 -14.68
C ALA A 38 -6.12 17.59 -15.31
N ALA A 39 -6.65 18.17 -16.40
CA ALA A 39 -6.02 19.30 -17.06
C ALA A 39 -5.98 20.55 -16.16
N ASP A 40 -7.07 20.81 -15.43
CA ASP A 40 -7.17 21.94 -14.51
C ASP A 40 -6.28 21.72 -13.27
N ILE A 41 -6.27 20.50 -12.74
CA ILE A 41 -5.41 20.13 -11.60
C ILE A 41 -3.93 20.24 -11.99
N CYS A 42 -3.51 19.72 -13.15
CA CYS A 42 -2.13 19.84 -13.62
C CYS A 42 -1.71 21.30 -13.80
N LYS A 43 -2.64 22.15 -14.28
CA LYS A 43 -2.39 23.59 -14.42
C LYS A 43 -2.23 24.26 -13.07
N GLU A 44 -3.05 23.93 -12.09
CA GLU A 44 -2.96 24.44 -10.71
C GLU A 44 -1.64 24.01 -10.05
N LEU A 45 -1.26 22.74 -10.19
CA LEU A 45 -0.04 22.19 -9.63
C LEU A 45 1.23 22.64 -10.37
N GLY A 46 1.09 23.16 -11.59
CA GLY A 46 2.21 23.68 -12.40
C GLY A 46 3.04 22.61 -13.10
N TYR A 47 2.56 21.36 -13.14
CA TYR A 47 3.21 20.26 -13.86
C TYR A 47 2.19 19.28 -14.44
N THR A 48 2.59 18.58 -15.50
CA THR A 48 1.77 17.50 -16.09
C THR A 48 1.97 16.21 -15.31
N ASP A 49 0.87 15.64 -14.83
CA ASP A 49 0.84 14.32 -14.22
C ASP A 49 -0.11 13.39 -14.98
N ASN A 50 0.46 12.37 -15.62
CA ASN A 50 -0.29 11.36 -16.35
C ASN A 50 -0.79 10.22 -15.46
N LEU A 51 -0.39 10.19 -14.19
CA LEU A 51 -0.71 9.15 -13.21
C LEU A 51 -1.41 9.72 -11.98
N ILE A 52 -1.88 10.98 -12.03
CA ILE A 52 -2.61 11.60 -10.92
C ILE A 52 -3.84 10.78 -10.57
N ASP A 53 -4.03 10.56 -9.27
CA ASP A 53 -5.17 9.85 -8.72
C ASP A 53 -5.91 10.77 -7.74
N THR A 54 -7.20 10.53 -7.57
CA THR A 54 -8.06 11.25 -6.65
C THR A 54 -8.65 10.28 -5.64
N ALA A 55 -8.68 10.72 -4.39
CA ALA A 55 -9.19 9.94 -3.29
C ALA A 55 -9.76 10.86 -2.23
N GLU A 56 -10.60 10.31 -1.36
CA GLU A 56 -11.05 11.03 -0.19
C GLU A 56 -9.91 11.27 0.82
N ILE A 57 -10.18 12.13 1.80
CA ILE A 57 -9.24 12.46 2.88
C ILE A 57 -9.12 11.31 3.89
N PHE A 58 -10.24 10.65 4.20
CA PHE A 58 -10.25 9.52 5.12
C PHE A 58 -9.43 8.36 4.55
N HIS A 59 -8.69 7.68 5.43
CA HIS A 59 -8.00 6.45 5.14
C HIS A 59 -7.84 5.64 6.42
N LEU A 60 -7.77 4.32 6.30
CA LEU A 60 -7.45 3.39 7.37
C LEU A 60 -6.68 2.20 6.81
N TRP A 61 -5.68 1.76 7.56
CA TRP A 61 -5.02 0.48 7.32
C TRP A 61 -4.82 -0.26 8.64
N VAL A 62 -5.44 -1.42 8.78
CA VAL A 62 -5.22 -2.35 9.89
C VAL A 62 -4.27 -3.44 9.41
N ILE A 63 -3.22 -3.72 10.16
CA ILE A 63 -2.17 -4.67 9.78
C ILE A 63 -1.91 -5.62 10.94
N GLN A 64 -1.97 -6.92 10.67
CA GLN A 64 -1.57 -7.94 11.64
C GLN A 64 -0.06 -7.91 11.86
N GLY A 65 0.40 -7.90 13.11
CA GLY A 65 1.81 -7.83 13.49
C GLY A 65 2.23 -6.44 13.96
N HIS A 66 3.54 -6.19 14.01
CA HIS A 66 4.07 -4.90 14.45
C HIS A 66 5.45 -4.61 13.83
N HIS A 67 5.47 -3.79 12.77
CA HIS A 67 6.69 -3.40 12.05
C HIS A 67 6.91 -1.87 12.04
N GLU A 68 6.39 -1.14 13.01
CA GLU A 68 6.46 0.34 13.08
C GLU A 68 7.90 0.89 13.15
N ASP A 69 8.88 0.09 13.58
CA ASP A 69 10.28 0.51 13.60
C ASP A 69 10.89 0.58 12.20
N GLU A 70 10.43 -0.28 11.28
CA GLU A 70 10.87 -0.34 9.88
C GLU A 70 9.97 0.52 8.98
N LEU A 71 8.66 0.50 9.25
CA LEU A 71 7.62 1.23 8.54
C LEU A 71 6.91 2.20 9.50
N PRO A 72 7.50 3.38 9.76
CA PRO A 72 7.05 4.31 10.79
C PRO A 72 5.83 5.14 10.36
N PHE A 73 4.74 4.47 9.98
CA PHE A 73 3.56 5.12 9.43
C PHE A 73 2.81 5.98 10.45
N ASN A 74 2.73 5.54 11.72
CA ASN A 74 2.11 6.34 12.76
C ASN A 74 2.93 7.60 13.03
N LYS A 75 4.26 7.49 13.02
CA LYS A 75 5.15 8.67 13.13
C LYS A 75 4.99 9.63 11.95
N ALA A 76 4.69 9.10 10.77
CA ALA A 76 4.38 9.90 9.57
C ALA A 76 2.96 10.51 9.57
N GLY A 77 2.13 10.20 10.58
CA GLY A 77 0.79 10.75 10.75
C GLY A 77 -0.31 10.03 9.98
N TYR A 78 -0.06 8.81 9.50
CA TYR A 78 -1.09 7.99 8.86
C TYR A 78 -1.96 7.26 9.90
N ASN A 79 -3.21 6.99 9.52
CA ASN A 79 -4.16 6.27 10.36
C ASN A 79 -3.98 4.74 10.21
N ILE A 80 -3.00 4.20 10.93
CA ILE A 80 -2.63 2.78 10.89
C ILE A 80 -2.88 2.13 12.25
N VAL A 81 -3.42 0.91 12.24
CA VAL A 81 -3.63 0.11 13.45
C VAL A 81 -2.88 -1.21 13.32
N TRP A 82 -1.89 -1.42 14.18
CA TRP A 82 -1.20 -2.71 14.32
C TRP A 82 -1.98 -3.62 15.28
N THR A 83 -2.17 -4.89 14.92
CA THR A 83 -3.00 -5.87 15.68
C THR A 83 -2.33 -7.23 15.86
#